data_AF-A0A4Y2FNI3-F1
#
_entry.id   AF-A0A4Y2FNI3-F1
#
_cell.length_a   1.000
_cell.length_b   1.000
_cell.length_c   1.000
_cell.angle_alpha   90.00
_cell.angle_beta   90.00
_cell.angle_gamma   90.00
#
_symmetry.space_group_name_H-M   'P 1'
#
loop_
_entity.id
_entity.type
_entity.pdbx_description
1 polymer ?
#
loop_
_entity_poly.entity_id
_entity_poly.type
_entity_poly.pdbx_seq_one_letter_code
_entity_poly.pdbx_strand_id
1 'polypeptide(L)'
;MEKKSKQERDLKTKEHFKETVIFNQDNRYEVCLPWADDSFPLPDNFNLAKKRLEVTTEKLLSGNLYDKYENVFQEWLDEGIIEEVPSNEVALYGNYLPHRPVIK
;
A
#
# COMPACT_ATOMS: atom_id res chain seq x y z
N MET A 1 10.96 22.14 26.00
CA MET A 1 11.04 22.64 24.62
C MET A 1 10.23 21.80 23.61
N GLU A 2 9.51 20.75 24.02
CA GLU A 2 8.82 19.82 23.10
C GLU A 2 7.50 20.32 22.49
N LYS A 3 6.76 21.22 23.15
CA LYS A 3 5.43 21.67 22.68
C LYS A 3 5.43 22.45 21.35
N LYS A 4 6.52 23.16 21.04
CA LYS A 4 6.64 23.92 19.77
C LYS A 4 6.73 23.00 18.54
N SER A 5 7.34 21.82 18.68
CA SER A 5 7.56 20.87 17.56
C SER A 5 6.28 20.20 17.07
N LYS A 6 5.35 19.83 17.97
CA LYS A 6 4.08 19.19 17.58
C LYS A 6 3.14 20.16 16.86
N GLN A 7 2.96 21.36 17.42
CA GLN A 7 2.06 22.36 16.82
C GLN A 7 2.51 22.78 15.42
N GLU A 8 3.83 22.87 15.20
CA GLU A 8 4.39 23.19 13.89
C GLU A 8 4.15 22.06 12.87
N ARG A 9 4.33 20.80 13.27
CA ARG A 9 4.00 19.64 12.42
C ARG A 9 2.52 19.59 12.08
N ASP A 10 1.64 19.73 13.08
CA ASP A 10 0.18 19.72 12.88
C ASP A 10 -0.24 20.85 11.92
N LEU A 11 0.40 22.03 12.02
CA LEU A 11 0.14 23.15 11.11
C LEU A 11 0.60 22.84 9.68
N LYS A 12 1.81 22.30 9.50
CA LYS A 12 2.31 21.88 8.18
C LYS A 12 1.43 20.81 7.54
N THR A 13 1.02 19.80 8.30
CA THR A 13 0.09 18.75 7.83
C THR A 13 -1.24 19.36 7.39
N LYS A 14 -1.77 20.33 8.13
CA LYS A 14 -3.02 21.01 7.78
C LYS A 14 -2.91 21.85 6.50
N GLU A 15 -1.79 22.56 6.30
CA GLU A 15 -1.57 23.31 5.06
C GLU A 15 -1.39 22.37 3.87
N HIS A 16 -0.60 21.30 4.01
CA HIS A 16 -0.43 20.28 2.97
C HIS A 16 -1.77 19.64 2.54
N PHE A 17 -2.65 19.35 3.50
CA PHE A 17 -3.99 18.84 3.22
C PHE A 17 -4.80 19.82 2.36
N LYS A 18 -4.78 21.13 2.68
CA LYS A 18 -5.51 22.14 1.91
C LYS A 18 -4.93 22.35 0.52
N GLU A 19 -3.62 22.21 0.37
CA GLU A 19 -2.93 22.39 -0.91
C GLU A 19 -3.15 21.22 -1.87
N THR A 20 -3.32 20.01 -1.32
CA THR A 20 -3.40 18.77 -2.11
C THR A 20 -4.82 18.22 -2.27
N VAL A 21 -5.80 18.77 -1.54
CA VAL A 21 -7.20 18.36 -1.72
C VAL A 21 -7.71 18.80 -3.09
N ILE A 22 -8.18 17.84 -3.88
CA ILE A 22 -8.82 18.09 -5.16
C ILE A 22 -10.21 17.47 -5.17
N PHE A 23 -11.14 18.11 -5.87
CA PHE A 23 -12.45 17.54 -6.15
C PHE A 23 -12.41 16.97 -7.57
N ASN A 24 -12.47 15.65 -7.68
CA ASN A 24 -12.28 14.93 -8.93
C ASN A 24 -13.57 14.91 -9.78
N GLN A 25 -13.46 14.38 -11.00
CA GLN A 25 -14.58 14.31 -11.96
C GLN A 25 -15.70 13.36 -11.50
N ASP A 26 -15.39 12.42 -10.61
CA ASP A 26 -16.33 11.47 -10.01
C ASP A 26 -17.05 12.03 -8.78
N ASN A 27 -16.96 13.35 -8.55
CA ASN A 27 -17.54 14.05 -7.40
C ASN A 27 -17.01 13.55 -6.04
N ARG A 28 -15.73 13.18 -5.98
CA ARG A 28 -15.04 12.76 -4.74
C ARG A 28 -13.90 13.70 -4.40
N TYR A 29 -13.61 13.79 -3.10
CA TYR A 29 -12.38 14.44 -2.64
C TYR A 29 -11.23 13.44 -2.69
N GLU A 30 -10.16 13.81 -3.37
CA GLU A 30 -8.86 13.14 -3.31
C GLU A 30 -7.90 14.02 -2.52
N VAL A 31 -7.07 13.40 -1.70
CA VAL A 31 -6.11 14.09 -0.84
C VAL A 31 -4.79 13.35 -0.90
N CYS A 32 -3.68 14.10 -0.90
CA CYS A 32 -2.37 13.48 -0.76
C CYS A 32 -2.22 12.94 0.67
N LEU A 33 -1.60 11.76 0.79
CA LEU A 33 -1.27 11.21 2.10
C LEU A 33 -0.21 12.12 2.78
N PRO A 34 -0.45 12.57 4.02
CA PRO A 34 0.48 13.46 4.72
C PRO A 34 1.65 12.65 5.30
N TRP A 35 2.56 12.24 4.43
CA TRP A 35 3.79 11.55 4.83
C TRP A 35 4.64 12.44 5.73
N ALA A 36 5.33 11.83 6.70
CA ALA A 36 6.32 12.54 7.49
C ALA A 36 7.60 12.74 6.66
N ASP A 37 8.14 13.95 6.67
CA ASP A 37 9.40 14.30 5.96
C ASP A 37 10.60 13.45 6.42
N ASP A 38 10.51 12.88 7.62
CA ASP A 38 11.57 12.13 8.28
C ASP A 38 11.62 10.65 7.85
N SER A 39 11.12 10.30 6.65
CA SER A 39 11.05 8.90 6.22
C SER A 39 12.43 8.38 5.84
N PHE A 40 13.01 7.56 6.71
CA PHE A 40 14.16 6.74 6.34
C PHE A 40 13.72 5.71 5.28
N PRO A 41 14.58 5.40 4.29
CA PRO A 41 14.32 4.27 3.42
C PRO A 41 14.15 3.02 4.28
N LEU A 42 13.05 2.29 4.07
CA LEU A 42 12.84 1.00 4.72
C LEU A 42 13.97 0.02 4.27
N PRO A 43 14.14 -1.13 4.92
CA PRO A 43 14.98 -2.18 4.37
C PRO A 43 14.27 -2.88 3.21
N ASP A 44 15.05 -3.34 2.21
CA ASP A 44 14.56 -4.27 1.19
C ASP A 44 14.12 -5.58 1.85
N ASN A 45 12.88 -5.98 1.60
CA ASN A 45 12.27 -7.19 2.13
C ASN A 45 11.78 -8.15 1.03
N PHE A 46 12.18 -7.96 -0.23
CA PHE A 46 11.68 -8.74 -1.36
C PHE A 46 11.82 -10.25 -1.15
N ASN A 47 13.04 -10.72 -0.83
CA ASN A 47 13.30 -12.14 -0.64
C ASN A 47 12.45 -12.75 0.47
N LEU A 48 12.21 -12.00 1.55
CA LEU A 48 11.37 -12.45 2.66
C LEU A 48 9.89 -12.48 2.25
N ALA A 49 9.42 -11.46 1.54
CA ALA A 49 8.06 -11.38 1.05
C ALA A 49 7.76 -12.49 0.02
N LYS A 50 8.68 -12.73 -0.93
CA LYS A 50 8.59 -13.81 -1.91
C LYS A 50 8.49 -15.18 -1.22
N LYS A 51 9.36 -15.47 -0.25
CA LYS A 51 9.30 -16.73 0.50
C LYS A 51 7.98 -16.90 1.26
N ARG A 52 7.41 -15.82 1.80
CA ARG A 52 6.09 -15.85 2.46
C ARG A 52 4.96 -16.09 1.47
N LEU A 53 5.05 -15.51 0.28
CA LEU A 53 4.09 -15.73 -0.81
C LEU A 53 4.11 -17.22 -1.22
N GLU A 54 5.28 -17.78 -1.51
CA GLU A 54 5.44 -19.20 -1.88
C GLU A 54 4.77 -20.13 -0.87
N VAL A 55 5.10 -19.99 0.43
CA VAL A 55 4.49 -20.81 1.50
C VAL A 55 2.97 -20.60 1.61
N THR A 56 2.49 -19.39 1.35
CA THR A 56 1.05 -19.09 1.39
C THR A 56 0.32 -19.74 0.23
N THR A 57 0.91 -19.67 -0.97
CA THR A 57 0.39 -20.33 -2.18
C THR A 57 0.30 -21.84 -1.99
N GLU A 58 1.34 -22.48 -1.46
CA GLU A 58 1.33 -23.92 -1.15
C GLU A 58 0.18 -24.31 -0.19
N LYS A 59 -0.07 -23.48 0.84
CA LYS A 59 -1.18 -23.71 1.78
C LYS A 59 -2.54 -23.55 1.11
N LEU A 60 -2.70 -22.56 0.23
CA LEU A 60 -3.94 -22.35 -0.51
C LEU A 60 -4.22 -23.48 -1.50
N LEU A 61 -3.19 -23.97 -2.19
CA LEU A 61 -3.29 -25.11 -3.10
C LEU A 61 -3.67 -26.39 -2.35
N SER A 62 -2.99 -26.70 -1.24
CA SER A 62 -3.32 -27.88 -0.42
C SER A 62 -4.70 -27.79 0.23
N GLY A 63 -5.23 -26.59 0.46
CA GLY A 63 -6.60 -26.35 0.91
C GLY A 63 -7.64 -26.29 -0.20
N ASN A 64 -7.27 -26.39 -1.48
CA ASN A 64 -8.15 -26.18 -2.64
C ASN A 64 -8.87 -24.82 -2.62
N LEU A 65 -8.17 -23.78 -2.16
CA LEU A 65 -8.67 -22.41 -2.02
C LEU A 65 -7.96 -21.42 -2.96
N TYR A 66 -6.96 -21.87 -3.71
CA TYR A 66 -6.15 -21.01 -4.57
C TYR A 66 -6.99 -20.23 -5.58
N ASP A 67 -7.83 -20.90 -6.38
CA ASP A 67 -8.64 -20.24 -7.42
C ASP A 67 -9.60 -19.20 -6.83
N LYS A 68 -10.24 -19.53 -5.70
CA LYS A 68 -11.14 -18.58 -5.01
C LYS A 68 -10.40 -17.35 -4.51
N TYR A 69 -9.17 -17.54 -4.06
CA TYR A 69 -8.34 -16.46 -3.55
C TYR A 69 -7.79 -15.59 -4.68
N GLU A 70 -7.33 -16.19 -5.78
CA GLU A 70 -6.89 -15.49 -6.99
C GLU A 70 -8.02 -14.64 -7.58
N ASN A 71 -9.24 -15.16 -7.64
CA ASN A 71 -10.39 -14.42 -8.17
C ASN A 71 -10.64 -13.10 -7.43
N VAL A 72 -10.37 -13.02 -6.12
CA VAL A 72 -10.50 -11.75 -5.36
C VAL A 72 -9.49 -10.71 -5.84
N PHE A 73 -8.26 -11.11 -6.16
CA PHE A 73 -7.27 -10.19 -6.73
C PHE A 73 -7.65 -9.74 -8.14
N GLN A 74 -8.21 -10.65 -8.95
CA GLN A 74 -8.70 -10.29 -10.28
C GLN A 74 -9.88 -9.31 -10.21
N GLU A 75 -10.83 -9.53 -9.30
CA GLU A 75 -11.93 -8.58 -9.04
C GLU A 75 -11.39 -7.21 -8.61
N TRP A 76 -10.41 -7.15 -7.71
CA TRP A 76 -9.79 -5.89 -7.30
C TRP A 76 -9.01 -5.20 -8.43
N LEU A 77 -8.40 -5.98 -9.33
CA LEU A 77 -7.71 -5.44 -10.49
C LEU A 77 -8.72 -4.84 -11.47
N ASP A 78 -9.82 -5.54 -11.74
CA ASP A 78 -10.92 -5.08 -12.60
C ASP A 78 -11.62 -3.84 -12.03
N GLU A 79 -11.76 -3.76 -10.71
CA GLU A 79 -12.32 -2.59 -9.99
C GLU A 79 -11.31 -1.42 -9.88
N GLY A 80 -10.06 -1.61 -10.27
CA GLY A 80 -9.00 -0.59 -10.15
C GLY A 80 -8.58 -0.30 -8.70
N ILE A 81 -8.80 -1.24 -7.78
CA ILE A 81 -8.35 -1.15 -6.38
C ILE A 81 -6.86 -1.46 -6.27
N ILE A 82 -6.37 -2.39 -7.11
CA ILE A 82 -4.96 -2.72 -7.25
C ILE A 82 -4.51 -2.54 -8.69
N GLU A 83 -3.21 -2.39 -8.90
CA GLU A 83 -2.60 -2.26 -10.22
C GLU A 83 -1.31 -3.08 -10.29
N GLU A 84 -0.91 -3.46 -11.50
CA GLU A 84 0.38 -4.11 -11.73
C GLU A 84 1.51 -3.07 -11.70
N VAL A 85 2.55 -3.32 -10.91
CA VAL A 85 3.69 -2.41 -10.79
C VAL A 85 4.48 -2.38 -12.11
N PRO A 86 4.69 -1.20 -12.74
CA PRO A 86 5.46 -1.09 -13.97
C PRO A 86 6.88 -1.66 -13.84
N SER A 87 7.39 -2.33 -14.87
CA SER A 87 8.70 -3.02 -14.79
C SER A 87 9.88 -2.09 -14.49
N ASN A 88 9.80 -0.81 -14.87
CA ASN A 88 10.80 0.21 -14.53
C ASN A 88 10.79 0.59 -13.04
N GLU A 89 9.68 0.37 -12.35
CA GLU A 89 9.52 0.65 -10.91
C GLU A 89 9.84 -0.56 -10.04
N VAL A 90 9.73 -1.78 -10.57
CA VAL A 90 10.13 -3.01 -9.86
C VAL A 90 11.60 -2.98 -9.45
N ALA A 91 12.46 -2.32 -10.24
CA ALA A 91 13.87 -2.14 -9.95
C ALA A 91 14.14 -1.01 -8.93
N LEU A 92 13.14 -0.19 -8.61
CA LEU A 92 13.25 0.88 -7.62
C LEU A 92 13.13 0.29 -6.20
N TYR A 93 13.68 1.07 -5.27
CA TYR A 93 13.62 0.77 -3.86
C TYR A 93 12.16 0.76 -3.37
N GLY A 94 11.71 -0.36 -2.82
CA GLY A 94 10.33 -0.56 -2.37
C GLY A 94 10.21 -1.60 -1.25
N ASN A 95 9.06 -1.60 -0.57
CA ASN A 95 8.76 -2.56 0.51
C ASN A 95 7.49 -3.35 0.17
N TYR A 96 7.59 -4.67 0.27
CA TYR A 96 6.52 -5.59 -0.07
C TYR A 96 5.68 -5.91 1.17
N LEU A 97 4.37 -5.65 1.08
CA LEU A 97 3.45 -5.94 2.17
C LEU A 97 3.10 -7.44 2.16
N PRO A 98 3.37 -8.18 3.25
CA PRO A 98 2.99 -9.57 3.32
C PRO A 98 1.47 -9.68 3.43
N HIS A 99 0.82 -10.28 2.44
CA HIS A 99 -0.60 -10.61 2.52
C HIS A 99 -0.82 -11.95 3.24
N ARG A 100 -1.89 -12.05 4.01
CA ARG A 100 -2.34 -13.31 4.62
C ARG A 100 -3.79 -13.61 4.20
N PRO A 101 -4.09 -14.80 3.67
CA PRO A 101 -5.46 -15.16 3.32
C PRO A 101 -6.34 -15.16 4.56
N VAL A 102 -7.49 -14.48 4.46
CA VAL A 102 -8.55 -14.49 5.48
C VAL A 102 -9.64 -15.41 4.97
N ILE A 103 -9.86 -16.52 5.67
CA ILE A 103 -10.86 -17.53 5.32
C ILE A 103 -12.03 -17.34 6.30
N LYS A 104 -13.26 -17.23 5.77
CA LYS A 104 -14.49 -17.16 6.56
C LYS A 104 -15.05 -18.54 6.86
#